data_AF-A0AAT9RSN8-F1
#
_entry.id   AF-A0AAT9RSN8-F1
#
_cell.length_a   1.000
_cell.length_b   1.000
_cell.length_c   1.000
_cell.angle_alpha   90.00
_cell.angle_beta   90.00
_cell.angle_gamma   90.00
#
_symmetry.space_group_name_H-M   'P 1'
#
loop_
_entity.id
_entity.type
_entity.pdbx_description
1 polymer ?
#
loop_
_entity_poly.entity_id
_entity_poly.type
_entity_poly.pdbx_seq_one_letter_code
_entity_poly.pdbx_strand_id
1 'polypeptide(L)' 'MERVEAAVRQTEIPMLRAYRLWFEHTRKCGHCKGVRKAQDGCTDGRELWGEYRLARIGGTS' A
#
# COMPACT_ATOMS: atom_id res chain seq x y z
N MET A 1 -6.17 -4.98 -25.89
CA MET A 1 -5.95 -4.31 -24.58
C MET A 1 -5.03 -5.20 -23.76
N GLU A 2 -3.74 -5.32 -24.12
CA GLU A 2 -2.96 -6.52 -23.73
C GLU A 2 -1.54 -6.24 -23.23
N ARG A 3 -1.17 -4.97 -23.01
CA ARG A 3 0.20 -4.59 -22.58
C ARG A 3 0.34 -4.28 -21.09
N VAL A 4 -0.75 -4.10 -20.36
CA VAL A 4 -0.73 -3.72 -18.94
C VAL A 4 -0.66 -4.95 -18.03
N GLU A 5 -1.16 -6.11 -18.47
CA GLU A 5 -1.27 -7.31 -17.62
C GLU A 5 0.01 -8.16 -17.57
N ALA A 6 0.83 -8.12 -18.62
CA ALA A 6 2.07 -8.92 -18.67
C ALA A 6 3.18 -8.37 -17.74
N ALA A 7 3.24 -7.05 -17.53
CA ALA A 7 4.21 -6.42 -16.63
C ALA A 7 3.91 -6.65 -15.14
N VAL A 8 2.67 -6.98 -14.80
CA VAL A 8 2.22 -7.23 -13.41
C VAL A 8 2.74 -8.57 -12.87
N ARG A 9 3.16 -9.51 -13.73
CA ARG A 9 3.54 -10.87 -13.32
C ARG A 9 5.02 -11.08 -13.00
N GLN A 10 5.93 -10.17 -13.37
CA GLN A 10 7.38 -10.44 -13.30
C GLN A 10 8.14 -9.68 -12.20
N THR A 11 7.54 -8.69 -11.56
CA THR A 11 8.07 -8.04 -10.35
C THR A 11 6.90 -7.25 -9.79
N GLU A 12 6.22 -7.76 -8.76
CA GLU A 12 5.39 -6.87 -7.95
C GLU A 12 6.35 -5.83 -7.37
N ILE A 13 6.32 -4.62 -7.94
CA ILE A 13 7.09 -3.49 -7.46
C ILE A 13 6.80 -3.40 -5.96
N PRO A 14 7.81 -3.44 -5.07
CA PRO A 14 7.59 -3.50 -3.61
C PRO A 14 6.61 -2.44 -3.10
N MET A 15 6.60 -1.29 -3.77
CA MET A 15 5.64 -0.20 -3.54
C MET A 15 4.18 -0.59 -3.80
N LEU A 16 3.88 -1.29 -4.89
CA LEU A 16 2.52 -1.76 -5.20
C LEU A 16 2.06 -2.82 -4.21
N ARG A 17 2.97 -3.71 -3.78
CA ARG A 17 2.68 -4.72 -2.76
C ARG A 17 2.33 -4.07 -1.42
N ALA A 18 3.15 -3.12 -0.96
CA ALA A 18 2.91 -2.37 0.27
C ALA A 18 1.61 -1.56 0.21
N TYR A 19 1.33 -0.92 -0.93
CA TYR A 19 0.06 -0.22 -1.16
C TYR A 19 -1.15 -1.14 -1.05
N ARG A 20 -1.09 -2.33 -1.67
CA ARG A 20 -2.18 -3.31 -1.62
C ARG A 20 -2.44 -3.79 -0.20
N LEU A 21 -1.40 -4.12 0.56
CA LEU A 21 -1.52 -4.55 1.95
C LEU A 21 -2.18 -3.47 2.83
N TRP A 22 -1.72 -2.22 2.72
CA TRP A 22 -2.34 -1.08 3.40
C TRP A 22 -3.80 -0.90 3.00
N PHE A 23 -4.11 -0.96 1.70
CA PHE A 23 -5.48 -0.77 1.19
C PHE A 23 -6.42 -1.87 1.64
N GLU A 24 -5.98 -3.13 1.62
CA GLU A 24 -6.76 -4.26 2.12
C GLU A 24 -7.01 -4.16 3.62
N HIS A 25 -6.03 -3.68 4.40
CA HIS A 25 -6.20 -3.42 5.82
C HIS A 25 -7.24 -2.34 6.08
N THR A 26 -7.13 -1.18 5.43
CA THR A 26 -8.06 -0.05 5.64
C THR A 26 -9.51 -0.40 5.28
N ARG A 27 -9.72 -1.30 4.32
CA ARG A 27 -11.06 -1.81 3.97
C ARG A 27 -11.68 -2.71 5.02
N LYS A 28 -10.87 -3.48 5.75
CA LYS A 28 -11.34 -4.48 6.73
C LYS A 28 -11.38 -3.92 8.15
N CYS A 29 -10.50 -2.98 8.47
CA CYS A 29 -10.38 -2.42 9.81
C CYS A 29 -11.46 -1.37 10.07
N GLY A 30 -12.30 -1.60 11.08
CA GLY A 30 -13.37 -0.66 11.48
C GLY A 30 -12.86 0.70 11.97
N HIS A 31 -11.65 0.75 12.54
CA HIS A 31 -11.01 2.00 12.97
C HIS A 31 -10.48 2.80 11.77
N CYS A 32 -9.93 2.11 10.76
CA CYS A 32 -9.49 2.77 9.52
C CYS A 32 -10.67 3.16 8.61
N LYS A 33 -11.88 2.67 8.89
CA LYS A 33 -13.07 2.98 8.09
C LYS A 33 -13.57 4.39 8.44
N GLY A 34 -13.20 5.36 7.60
CA GLY A 34 -13.64 6.75 7.72
C GLY A 34 -12.54 7.74 8.12
N VAL A 35 -11.31 7.26 8.35
CA VAL A 35 -10.17 8.17 8.53
C VAL A 35 -9.78 8.79 7.19
N ARG A 36 -9.62 10.12 7.18
CA ARG A 36 -9.23 10.86 5.97
C ARG A 36 -7.74 10.78 5.66
N LYS A 37 -6.91 10.46 6.66
CA LYS A 37 -5.46 10.31 6.53
C LYS A 37 -5.03 8.99 7.14
N ALA A 38 -4.09 8.32 6.49
CA ALA A 38 -3.53 7.05 6.98
C ALA A 38 -2.85 7.17 8.36
N GLN A 39 -2.31 8.35 8.69
CA GLN A 39 -1.70 8.65 10.00
C GLN A 39 -2.72 8.67 11.15
N ASP A 40 -3.99 8.94 10.84
CA ASP A 40 -5.08 8.98 11.82
C ASP A 40 -5.73 7.60 12.00
N GLY A 41 -5.30 6.60 11.23
CA GLY A 41 -5.75 5.21 11.33
C GLY A 41 -5.22 4.49 12.57
N CYS A 42 -5.54 3.19 12.67
CA CYS A 42 -4.97 2.34 13.71
C CYS A 42 -3.45 2.17 13.53
N THR A 43 -2.78 1.64 14.56
CA THR A 43 -1.33 1.42 14.56
C THR A 43 -0.87 0.58 13.37
N ASP A 44 -1.49 -0.57 13.13
CA ASP A 44 -1.15 -1.44 12.00
C ASP A 44 -1.32 -0.71 10.64
N GLY A 45 -2.40 0.06 10.50
CA GLY A 45 -2.66 0.87 9.30
C GLY A 45 -1.61 1.95 9.08
N ARG A 46 -1.07 2.54 10.15
CA ARG A 46 0.03 3.50 10.10
C ARG A 46 1.34 2.83 9.70
N GLU A 47 1.63 1.66 10.24
CA GLU A 47 2.85 0.89 9.93
C GLU A 47 2.87 0.49 8.46
N LEU A 48 1.77 -0.09 7.95
CA LEU A 48 1.61 -0.42 6.53
C LEU A 48 1.74 0.81 5.61
N TRP A 49 1.22 1.96 6.05
CA TRP A 49 1.40 3.22 5.33
C TRP A 49 2.86 3.69 5.32
N GLY A 50 3.58 3.48 6.43
CA GLY A 50 5.02 3.73 6.56
C GLY A 50 5.83 2.88 5.59
N GLU A 51 5.55 1.58 5.51
CA GLU A 51 6.20 0.65 4.57
C GLU A 51 5.98 1.07 3.12
N TYR A 52 4.75 1.44 2.75
CA TYR A 52 4.45 1.99 1.43
C TYR A 52 5.28 3.24 1.13
N ARG A 53 5.37 4.15 2.11
CA ARG A 53 6.14 5.40 1.95
C ARG A 53 7.63 5.13 1.78
N LEU A 54 8.19 4.19 2.55
CA LEU A 54 9.58 3.75 2.42
C LEU A 54 9.83 3.09 1.06
N ALA A 55 8.95 2.20 0.59
CA ALA A 55 9.08 1.57 -0.72
C ALA A 55 8.95 2.57 -1.88
N ARG A 56 8.17 3.64 -1.69
CA ARG A 56 8.03 4.73 -2.68
C ARG A 56 9.26 5.65 -2.72
N ILE A 57 9.90 5.92 -1.59
CA ILE A 57 11.09 6.77 -1.50
C ILE A 57 12.37 5.99 -1.82
N GLY A 58 12.45 4.73 -1.42
CA GLY A 58 13.57 3.82 -1.67
C GLY A 58 13.61 3.22 -3.09
N GLY A 59 12.66 3.56 -3.96
CA GLY A 59 12.67 3.20 -5.39
C GLY A 59 13.69 3.96 -6.24
N THR A 60 14.61 4.70 -5.63
CA THR A 60 15.74 5.40 -6.26
C THR A 60 17.07 4.95 -5.63
N SER A 61 17.42 3.68 -5.76
CA SER A 61 18.80 3.20 -5.58
C SER A 61 19.09 2.10 -6.58
#